data_AF-A0A1X7GEP3-F1
#
_entry.id   AF-A0A1X7GEP3-F1
#
_cell.length_a   1.000
_cell.length_b   1.000
_cell.length_c   1.000
_cell.angle_alpha   90.00
_cell.angle_beta   90.00
_cell.angle_gamma   90.00
#
_symmetry.space_group_name_H-M   'P 1'
#
loop_
_entity.id
_entity.type
_entity.pdbx_description
1 polymer ?
#
loop_
_entity_poly.entity_id
_entity_poly.type
_entity_poly.pdbx_seq_one_letter_code
_entity_poly.pdbx_strand_id
1 'polypeptide(L)'
;MTLSPTSAPRMLRGLALGLLAAAVTLPALLPTTTAVAAERTRERVAYVLFHAGERGSMMSGDTDDLRRARAQRAGTEALLYVRSGGSHYVIREAATLRAAERIFAPQRDLGARQGALGKRQGALGAQQAELSMRQAEIGMRQARAAVSLASTGAARPDVNEREQRALEQKQEALGRQQDMLSREQDALSREQTRIAAQTDRELRALIEEAVRSGAARRIG
;
A
#
# COMPACT_ATOMS: atom_id res chain seq x y z
N MET A 1 -5.63 74.60 41.92
CA MET A 1 -4.65 73.98 41.00
C MET A 1 -4.46 72.53 41.46
N THR A 2 -5.15 71.55 40.87
CA THR A 2 -4.67 70.69 39.74
C THR A 2 -3.52 69.77 40.21
N LEU A 3 -3.53 68.43 40.16
CA LEU A 3 -4.16 67.46 39.25
C LEU A 3 -4.24 66.06 39.89
N SER A 4 -5.14 65.27 39.30
CA SER A 4 -5.49 63.86 39.43
C SER A 4 -4.35 62.81 39.38
N PRO A 5 -4.63 61.56 39.80
CA PRO A 5 -3.73 60.42 39.69
C PRO A 5 -3.69 59.86 38.25
N THR A 6 -2.50 59.49 37.76
CA THR A 6 -2.32 58.92 36.41
C THR A 6 -1.84 57.46 36.47
N SER A 7 -2.82 56.57 36.32
CA SER A 7 -2.85 55.34 35.53
C SER A 7 -1.54 54.73 35.02
N ALA A 8 -1.25 53.50 35.48
CA ALA A 8 -0.36 52.57 34.82
C ALA A 8 -1.05 51.93 33.59
N PRO A 9 -0.41 51.88 32.40
CA PRO A 9 -0.93 51.10 31.29
C PRO A 9 -0.45 49.64 31.38
N ARG A 10 -1.38 48.71 31.64
CA ARG A 10 -1.21 47.29 31.30
C ARG A 10 -1.43 47.14 29.80
N MET A 11 -0.34 47.13 29.02
CA MET A 11 -0.41 46.81 27.60
C MET A 11 -0.65 45.31 27.39
N LEU A 12 -1.47 45.06 26.37
CA LEU A 12 -1.98 43.79 25.86
C LEU A 12 -0.90 42.69 25.77
N ARG A 13 -1.21 41.49 26.30
CA ARG A 13 -0.63 40.25 25.78
C ARG A 13 -1.62 39.63 24.81
N GLY A 14 -1.37 39.87 23.52
CA GLY A 14 -2.05 39.20 22.42
C GLY A 14 -1.80 37.69 22.43
N LEU A 15 -2.83 36.95 22.05
CA LEU A 15 -2.73 35.58 21.58
C LEU A 15 -1.74 35.50 20.41
N ALA A 16 -0.75 34.62 20.51
CA ALA A 16 -0.07 34.07 19.34
C ALA A 16 -0.30 32.55 19.34
N LEU A 17 -1.29 32.15 18.53
CA LEU A 17 -1.57 30.77 18.18
C LEU A 17 -0.70 30.41 16.96
N GLY A 18 0.04 29.31 17.05
CA GLY A 18 0.34 28.41 15.92
C GLY A 18 1.42 28.84 14.91
N LEU A 19 2.52 28.08 14.88
CA LEU A 19 2.87 27.18 13.76
C LEU A 19 4.20 26.49 14.12
N LEU A 20 4.16 25.25 14.63
CA LEU A 20 5.35 24.40 14.59
C LEU A 20 5.26 23.55 13.33
N ALA A 21 5.83 24.05 12.25
CA ALA A 21 6.14 23.23 11.09
C ALA A 21 7.28 22.28 11.50
N ALA A 22 6.95 21.01 11.78
CA ALA A 22 7.94 19.97 11.94
C ALA A 22 8.60 19.71 10.58
N ALA A 23 9.77 20.32 10.37
CA ALA A 23 10.63 20.01 9.23
C ALA A 23 11.21 18.60 9.42
N VAL A 24 10.62 17.61 8.75
CA VAL A 24 11.24 16.29 8.58
C VAL A 24 12.34 16.45 7.53
N THR A 25 13.57 16.64 7.99
CA THR A 25 14.76 16.60 7.15
C THR A 25 15.08 15.16 6.78
N LEU A 26 14.79 14.77 5.54
CA LEU A 26 15.27 13.51 4.97
C LEU A 26 16.80 13.55 4.80
N PRO A 27 17.55 12.51 5.20
CA PRO A 27 18.98 12.43 4.89
C PRO A 27 19.19 12.18 3.39
N ALA A 28 20.16 12.91 2.84
CA ALA A 28 20.60 12.82 1.45
C ALA A 28 21.25 11.47 1.12
N LEU A 29 20.86 10.92 -0.03
CA LEU A 29 21.32 9.66 -0.60
C LEU A 29 22.68 9.85 -1.32
N LEU A 30 23.65 8.98 -1.06
CA LEU A 30 24.87 8.78 -1.87
C LEU A 30 25.08 7.26 -2.07
N PRO A 31 25.90 6.80 -3.03
CA PRO A 31 25.75 6.88 -4.48
C PRO A 31 25.57 5.48 -5.13
N THR A 32 25.18 5.48 -6.41
CA THR A 32 25.17 4.41 -7.44
C THR A 32 25.66 3.00 -7.07
N THR A 33 24.70 2.07 -6.91
CA THR A 33 24.92 0.61 -7.01
C THR A 33 24.20 0.04 -8.24
N THR A 34 24.22 0.73 -9.37
CA THR A 34 23.38 0.38 -10.54
C THR A 34 23.86 -0.87 -11.29
N ALA A 35 25.17 -1.15 -11.32
CA ALA A 35 25.70 -2.30 -12.09
C ALA A 35 25.42 -3.66 -11.42
N VAL A 36 25.72 -3.80 -10.12
CA VAL A 36 25.50 -5.06 -9.37
C VAL A 36 24.01 -5.37 -9.18
N ALA A 37 23.18 -4.33 -9.02
CA ALA A 37 21.73 -4.48 -8.97
C ALA A 37 21.15 -4.94 -10.32
N ALA A 38 21.69 -4.43 -11.44
CA ALA A 38 21.27 -4.78 -12.80
C ALA A 38 21.71 -6.19 -13.24
N GLU A 39 22.87 -6.67 -12.81
CA GLU A 39 23.31 -8.06 -13.03
C GLU A 39 22.45 -9.08 -12.26
N ARG A 40 22.12 -8.79 -10.99
CA ARG A 40 21.20 -9.65 -10.20
C ARG A 40 19.78 -9.73 -10.76
N THR A 41 19.34 -8.77 -11.57
CA THR A 41 18.07 -8.84 -12.31
C THR A 41 18.19 -9.67 -13.59
N ARG A 42 19.37 -9.74 -14.21
CA ARG A 42 19.61 -10.52 -15.44
C ARG A 42 19.76 -12.02 -15.19
N GLU A 43 20.22 -12.43 -14.00
CA GLU A 43 20.29 -13.84 -13.59
C GLU A 43 18.95 -14.44 -13.13
N ARG A 44 17.94 -13.59 -12.87
CA ARG A 44 16.62 -14.08 -12.44
C ARG A 44 15.84 -14.68 -13.61
N VAL A 45 15.21 -15.82 -13.35
CA VAL A 45 14.27 -16.43 -14.28
C VAL A 45 13.14 -15.45 -14.57
N ALA A 46 12.93 -15.13 -15.85
CA ALA A 46 11.74 -14.42 -16.28
C ALA A 46 10.70 -15.42 -16.78
N TYR A 47 9.42 -15.15 -16.54
CA TYR A 47 8.34 -16.01 -16.96
C TYR A 47 7.09 -15.20 -17.29
N VAL A 48 6.26 -15.77 -18.17
CA VAL A 48 4.89 -15.32 -18.44
C VAL A 48 4.01 -16.56 -18.47
N LEU A 49 3.07 -16.64 -17.53
CA LEU A 49 2.07 -17.70 -17.43
C LEU A 49 0.72 -17.17 -17.89
N PHE A 50 0.16 -17.83 -18.89
CA PHE A 50 -1.21 -17.66 -19.34
C PHE A 50 -2.06 -18.83 -18.87
N HIS A 51 -3.25 -18.53 -18.33
CA HIS A 51 -4.25 -19.55 -18.00
C HIS A 51 -5.21 -19.77 -19.18
N ALA A 52 -5.71 -20.99 -19.31
CA ALA A 52 -6.69 -21.33 -20.33
C ALA A 52 -7.98 -20.52 -20.13
N GLY A 53 -8.52 -19.93 -21.20
CA GLY A 53 -9.75 -19.13 -21.17
C GLY A 53 -9.58 -17.69 -20.65
N GLU A 54 -8.42 -17.33 -20.09
CA GLU A 54 -8.17 -15.99 -19.56
C GLU A 54 -7.39 -15.11 -20.54
N ARG A 55 -7.76 -13.83 -20.66
CA ARG A 55 -6.97 -12.85 -21.42
C ARG A 55 -5.74 -12.33 -20.66
N GLY A 56 -5.78 -12.40 -19.34
CA GLY A 56 -4.69 -11.96 -18.46
C GLY A 56 -3.50 -12.90 -18.47
N SER A 57 -2.41 -12.46 -17.83
CA SER A 57 -1.21 -13.25 -17.59
C SER A 57 -0.60 -12.89 -16.26
N MET A 58 0.03 -13.87 -15.61
CA MET A 58 0.96 -13.65 -14.52
C MET A 58 2.38 -13.60 -15.07
N MET A 59 3.20 -12.64 -14.67
CA MET A 59 4.56 -12.54 -15.18
C MET A 59 5.56 -11.98 -14.19
N SER A 60 6.81 -12.36 -14.37
CA SER A 60 8.00 -11.70 -13.84
C SER A 60 8.96 -11.55 -15.00
N GLY A 61 9.30 -10.32 -15.38
CA GLY A 61 10.11 -10.05 -16.56
C GLY A 61 9.87 -8.65 -17.09
N ASP A 62 10.27 -8.41 -18.32
CA ASP A 62 10.08 -7.13 -19.00
C ASP A 62 8.98 -7.20 -20.08
N THR A 63 8.70 -6.06 -20.70
CA THR A 63 7.68 -5.95 -21.76
C THR A 63 8.03 -6.79 -23.00
N ASP A 64 9.33 -7.03 -23.24
CA ASP A 64 9.79 -7.83 -24.36
C ASP A 64 9.51 -9.31 -24.13
N ASP A 65 9.68 -9.80 -22.90
CA ASP A 65 9.26 -11.13 -22.47
C ASP A 65 7.75 -11.32 -22.70
N LEU A 66 6.92 -10.35 -22.29
CA LEU A 66 5.47 -10.40 -22.52
C LEU A 66 5.11 -10.41 -24.01
N ARG A 67 5.75 -9.55 -24.81
CA ARG A 67 5.53 -9.50 -26.27
C ARG A 67 5.87 -10.84 -26.91
N ARG A 68 7.03 -11.42 -26.58
CA ARG A 68 7.47 -12.74 -27.09
C ARG A 68 6.51 -13.84 -26.65
N ALA A 69 6.11 -13.86 -25.39
CA ALA A 69 5.16 -14.84 -24.86
C ALA A 69 3.80 -14.76 -25.59
N ARG A 70 3.28 -13.55 -25.83
CA ARG A 70 2.03 -13.33 -26.58
C ARG A 70 2.12 -13.82 -28.02
N ALA A 71 3.25 -13.60 -28.70
CA ALA A 71 3.46 -14.09 -30.06
C ALA A 71 3.45 -15.63 -30.16
N GLN A 72 3.66 -16.33 -29.04
CA GLN A 72 3.59 -17.78 -28.97
C GLN A 72 2.19 -18.30 -28.61
N ARG A 73 1.28 -17.45 -28.14
CA ARG A 73 -0.03 -17.87 -27.65
C ARG A 73 -1.09 -17.78 -28.74
N ALA A 74 -1.76 -18.89 -29.04
CA ALA A 74 -2.94 -18.93 -29.88
C ALA A 74 -4.21 -18.71 -29.05
N GLY A 75 -4.95 -17.63 -29.33
CA GLY A 75 -6.22 -17.33 -28.67
C GLY A 75 -6.07 -17.20 -27.14
N THR A 76 -6.81 -18.00 -26.39
CA THR A 76 -6.79 -18.05 -24.92
C THR A 76 -6.21 -19.35 -24.38
N GLU A 77 -5.32 -20.03 -25.13
CA GLU A 77 -4.67 -21.25 -24.64
C GLU A 77 -3.83 -21.00 -23.38
N ALA A 78 -3.61 -22.05 -22.58
CA ALA A 78 -2.64 -22.00 -21.49
C ALA A 78 -1.22 -22.15 -22.06
N LEU A 79 -0.29 -21.34 -21.55
CA LEU A 79 1.08 -21.31 -22.05
C LEU A 79 2.00 -20.74 -20.96
N LEU A 80 3.14 -21.38 -20.76
CA LEU A 80 4.21 -20.86 -19.93
C LEU A 80 5.41 -20.52 -20.81
N TYR A 81 5.71 -19.23 -20.91
CA TYR A 81 6.95 -18.72 -21.49
C TYR A 81 7.97 -18.52 -20.38
N VAL A 82 9.24 -18.86 -20.66
CA VAL A 82 10.33 -18.74 -19.70
C VAL A 82 11.59 -18.21 -20.39
N ARG A 83 12.28 -17.26 -19.76
CA ARG A 83 13.64 -16.87 -20.09
C ARG A 83 14.56 -17.26 -18.94
N SER A 84 15.49 -18.17 -19.22
CA SER A 84 16.47 -18.68 -18.25
C SER A 84 17.80 -18.96 -18.93
N GLY A 85 18.91 -18.51 -18.33
CA GLY A 85 20.26 -18.70 -18.88
C GLY A 85 20.45 -18.15 -20.30
N GLY A 86 19.80 -17.03 -20.63
CA GLY A 86 19.83 -16.42 -21.97
C GLY A 86 19.04 -17.18 -23.05
N SER A 87 18.42 -18.31 -22.72
CA SER A 87 17.54 -19.05 -23.62
C SER A 87 16.07 -18.79 -23.30
N HIS A 88 15.24 -18.88 -24.33
CA HIS A 88 13.79 -18.73 -24.24
C HIS A 88 13.12 -20.08 -24.46
N TYR A 89 12.09 -20.37 -23.69
CA TYR A 89 11.35 -21.62 -23.76
C TYR A 89 9.86 -21.37 -23.76
N VAL A 90 9.13 -22.27 -24.42
CA VAL A 90 7.67 -22.33 -24.37
C VAL A 90 7.26 -23.73 -23.94
N ILE A 91 6.40 -23.77 -22.92
CA ILE A 91 5.85 -24.98 -22.35
C ILE A 91 4.33 -24.93 -22.54
N ARG A 92 3.79 -25.97 -23.19
CA ARG A 92 2.34 -26.18 -23.40
C ARG A 92 1.82 -27.47 -22.80
N GLU A 93 2.71 -28.31 -22.29
CA GLU A 93 2.33 -29.59 -21.74
C GLU A 93 1.42 -29.41 -20.50
N ALA A 94 0.26 -30.06 -20.52
CA ALA A 94 -0.77 -29.86 -19.50
C ALA A 94 -0.30 -30.24 -18.08
N ALA A 95 0.56 -31.26 -17.94
CA ALA A 95 1.08 -31.66 -16.63
C ALA A 95 2.01 -30.58 -16.05
N THR A 96 2.94 -30.07 -16.85
CA THR A 96 3.86 -29.00 -16.45
C THR A 96 3.11 -27.69 -16.16
N LEU A 97 2.08 -27.35 -16.96
CA LEU A 97 1.25 -26.16 -16.69
C LEU A 97 0.49 -26.29 -15.38
N ARG A 98 -0.14 -27.44 -15.08
CA ARG A 98 -0.78 -27.68 -13.77
C ARG A 98 0.21 -27.60 -12.61
N ALA A 99 1.45 -28.03 -12.81
CA ALA A 99 2.48 -27.89 -11.79
C ALA A 99 2.84 -26.41 -11.57
N ALA A 100 2.99 -25.62 -12.63
CA ALA A 100 3.21 -24.18 -12.53
C ALA A 100 2.06 -23.48 -11.79
N GLU A 101 0.81 -23.82 -12.09
CA GLU A 101 -0.35 -23.26 -11.39
C GLU A 101 -0.32 -23.53 -9.88
N ARG A 102 0.06 -24.73 -9.45
CA ARG A 102 0.21 -25.06 -8.03
C ARG A 102 1.33 -24.25 -7.36
N ILE A 103 2.45 -24.04 -8.05
CA ILE A 103 3.58 -23.25 -7.54
C ILE A 103 3.17 -21.79 -7.29
N PHE A 104 2.29 -21.23 -8.15
CA PHE A 104 1.81 -19.85 -8.02
C PHE A 104 0.54 -19.67 -7.18
N ALA A 105 -0.16 -20.76 -6.82
CA ALA A 105 -1.39 -20.68 -6.03
C ALA A 105 -1.20 -19.90 -4.70
N PRO A 106 -0.14 -20.14 -3.89
CA PRO A 106 0.07 -19.35 -2.67
C PRO A 106 0.26 -17.86 -2.93
N GLN A 107 0.87 -17.48 -4.06
CA GLN A 107 1.06 -16.08 -4.43
C GLN A 107 -0.27 -15.42 -4.85
N ARG A 108 -1.16 -16.15 -5.53
CA ARG A 108 -2.53 -15.69 -5.83
C ARG A 108 -3.32 -15.45 -4.55
N ASP A 109 -3.27 -16.40 -3.61
CA ASP A 109 -3.96 -16.30 -2.33
C ASP A 109 -3.42 -15.16 -1.47
N LEU A 110 -2.11 -14.93 -1.48
CA LEU A 110 -1.50 -13.76 -0.86
C LEU A 110 -2.02 -12.45 -1.49
N GLY A 111 -2.08 -12.36 -2.82
CA GLY A 111 -2.62 -11.20 -3.52
C GLY A 111 -4.09 -10.92 -3.17
N ALA A 112 -4.91 -11.95 -3.04
CA ALA A 112 -6.30 -11.82 -2.60
C ALA A 112 -6.40 -11.25 -1.17
N ARG A 113 -5.58 -11.76 -0.24
CA ARG A 113 -5.51 -11.26 1.14
C ARG A 113 -5.01 -9.81 1.21
N GLN A 114 -4.01 -9.44 0.42
CA GLN A 114 -3.55 -8.05 0.29
C GLN A 114 -4.64 -7.13 -0.26
N GLY A 115 -5.41 -7.58 -1.26
CA GLY A 115 -6.57 -6.84 -1.77
C GLY A 115 -7.66 -6.64 -0.71
N ALA A 116 -7.93 -7.65 0.12
CA ALA A 116 -8.86 -7.55 1.25
C ALA A 116 -8.37 -6.57 2.32
N LEU A 117 -7.07 -6.60 2.65
CA LEU A 117 -6.43 -5.64 3.56
C LEU A 117 -6.59 -4.21 3.03
N GLY A 118 -6.31 -3.98 1.74
CA GLY A 118 -6.46 -2.66 1.12
C GLY A 118 -7.90 -2.12 1.18
N LYS A 119 -8.91 -2.98 1.00
CA LYS A 119 -10.32 -2.59 1.19
C LYS A 119 -10.61 -2.16 2.63
N ARG A 120 -10.08 -2.87 3.62
CA ARG A 120 -10.24 -2.53 5.05
C ARG A 120 -9.51 -1.22 5.40
N GLN A 121 -8.33 -0.98 4.85
CA GLN A 121 -7.62 0.29 4.98
C GLN A 121 -8.41 1.46 4.37
N GLY A 122 -9.01 1.27 3.19
CA GLY A 122 -9.89 2.26 2.57
C GLY A 122 -11.12 2.58 3.42
N ALA A 123 -11.76 1.56 4.00
CA ALA A 123 -12.89 1.74 4.91
C ALA A 123 -12.49 2.51 6.19
N LEU A 124 -11.34 2.19 6.78
CA LEU A 124 -10.80 2.92 7.92
C LEU A 124 -10.55 4.41 7.57
N GLY A 125 -9.98 4.68 6.40
CA GLY A 125 -9.78 6.05 5.92
C GLY A 125 -11.09 6.83 5.76
N ALA A 126 -12.15 6.18 5.27
CA ALA A 126 -13.49 6.78 5.19
C ALA A 126 -14.05 7.12 6.58
N GLN A 127 -13.87 6.23 7.57
CA GLN A 127 -14.28 6.49 8.95
C GLN A 127 -13.51 7.65 9.59
N GLN A 128 -12.21 7.75 9.32
CA GLN A 128 -11.39 8.88 9.78
C GLN A 128 -11.83 10.20 9.16
N ALA A 129 -12.18 10.21 7.87
CA ALA A 129 -12.72 11.39 7.20
C ALA A 129 -14.05 11.84 7.82
N GLU A 130 -14.97 10.91 8.07
CA GLU A 130 -16.25 11.21 8.74
C GLU A 130 -16.03 11.80 10.14
N LEU A 131 -15.12 11.21 10.92
CA LEU A 131 -14.78 11.72 12.25
C LEU A 131 -14.21 13.15 12.18
N SER A 132 -13.38 13.43 11.17
CA SER A 132 -12.77 14.75 10.95
C SER A 132 -13.82 15.80 10.57
N MET A 133 -14.80 15.45 9.75
CA MET A 133 -15.94 16.34 9.42
C MET A 133 -16.74 16.69 10.67
N ARG A 134 -17.06 15.71 11.53
CA ARG A 134 -17.78 15.96 12.80
C ARG A 134 -17.00 16.90 13.72
N GLN A 135 -15.68 16.74 13.81
CA GLN A 135 -14.82 17.64 14.58
C GLN A 135 -14.83 19.07 14.01
N ALA A 136 -14.78 19.22 12.68
CA ALA A 136 -14.86 20.52 12.03
C ALA A 136 -16.21 21.22 12.29
N GLU A 137 -17.32 20.48 12.21
CA GLU A 137 -18.66 21.00 12.52
C GLU A 137 -18.74 21.51 13.96
N ILE A 138 -18.21 20.75 14.93
CA ILE A 138 -18.14 21.18 16.33
C ILE A 138 -17.29 22.44 16.47
N GLY A 139 -16.12 22.48 15.85
CA GLY A 139 -15.26 23.67 15.86
C GLY A 139 -15.96 24.91 15.30
N MET A 140 -16.75 24.75 14.24
CA MET A 140 -17.57 25.83 13.69
C MET A 140 -18.68 26.27 14.65
N ARG A 141 -19.38 25.33 15.29
CA ARG A 141 -20.39 25.65 16.32
C ARG A 141 -19.78 26.42 17.48
N GLN A 142 -18.61 26.00 17.96
CA GLN A 142 -17.86 26.66 19.01
C GLN A 142 -17.43 28.08 18.62
N ALA A 143 -16.91 28.26 17.41
CA ALA A 143 -16.52 29.58 16.90
C ALA A 143 -17.73 30.54 16.81
N ARG A 144 -18.87 30.07 16.29
CA ARG A 144 -20.12 30.87 16.24
C ARG A 144 -20.60 31.25 17.63
N ALA A 145 -20.58 30.31 18.58
CA ALA A 145 -20.95 30.59 19.96
C ALA A 145 -20.02 31.61 20.63
N ALA A 146 -18.71 31.54 20.37
CA ALA A 146 -17.73 32.49 20.89
C ALA A 146 -17.97 33.91 20.36
N VAL A 147 -18.26 34.05 19.06
CA VAL A 147 -18.63 35.34 18.45
C VAL A 147 -19.90 35.90 19.09
N SER A 148 -20.94 35.07 19.23
CA SER A 148 -22.21 35.49 19.84
C SER A 148 -22.03 35.94 21.30
N LEU A 149 -21.24 35.21 22.09
CA LEU A 149 -20.89 35.59 23.47
C LEU A 149 -20.18 36.94 23.51
N ALA A 150 -19.20 37.17 22.63
CA ALA A 150 -18.47 38.43 22.55
C ALA A 150 -19.37 39.62 22.15
N SER A 151 -20.39 39.38 21.33
CA SER A 151 -21.32 40.43 20.86
C SER A 151 -22.50 40.69 21.81
N THR A 152 -22.97 39.69 22.56
CA THR A 152 -24.25 39.76 23.30
C THR A 152 -24.15 39.48 24.81
N GLY A 153 -22.99 38.98 25.30
CA GLY A 153 -22.81 38.62 26.72
C GLY A 153 -23.61 37.39 27.18
N ALA A 154 -24.28 36.67 26.27
CA ALA A 154 -25.12 35.51 26.59
C ALA A 154 -24.29 34.28 27.05
N ALA A 155 -24.78 33.55 28.07
CA ALA A 155 -24.07 32.42 28.70
C ALA A 155 -23.62 31.32 27.71
N ARG A 156 -22.44 30.73 27.99
CA ARG A 156 -21.90 29.59 27.23
C ARG A 156 -22.84 28.38 27.32
N PRO A 157 -23.25 27.77 26.20
CA PRO A 157 -24.02 26.54 26.27
C PRO A 157 -23.09 25.34 26.56
N ASP A 158 -23.47 24.51 27.53
CA ASP A 158 -22.79 23.29 27.99
C ASP A 158 -23.03 22.10 27.02
N VAL A 159 -22.57 22.23 25.77
CA VAL A 159 -22.90 21.26 24.70
C VAL A 159 -21.73 20.37 24.30
N ASN A 160 -20.56 20.48 24.93
CA ASN A 160 -19.35 19.87 24.36
C ASN A 160 -18.87 18.59 25.02
N GLU A 161 -19.03 18.38 26.33
CA GLU A 161 -18.25 17.33 26.99
C GLU A 161 -18.61 15.89 26.57
N ARG A 162 -19.90 15.57 26.48
CA ARG A 162 -20.33 14.21 26.08
C ARG A 162 -19.98 13.91 24.63
N GLU A 163 -20.14 14.89 23.74
CA GLU A 163 -19.80 14.78 22.33
C GLU A 163 -18.28 14.66 22.15
N GLN A 164 -17.49 15.45 22.88
CA GLN A 164 -16.02 15.40 22.89
C GLN A 164 -15.51 14.03 23.35
N ARG A 165 -16.03 13.51 24.48
CA ARG A 165 -15.68 12.17 24.98
C ARG A 165 -16.04 11.07 23.98
N ALA A 166 -17.17 11.18 23.30
CA ALA A 166 -17.56 10.21 22.26
C ALA A 166 -16.62 10.26 21.04
N LEU A 167 -16.12 11.44 20.67
CA LEU A 167 -15.13 11.58 19.59
C LEU A 167 -13.78 11.00 19.99
N GLU A 168 -13.32 11.24 21.22
CA GLU A 168 -12.08 10.66 21.76
C GLU A 168 -12.14 9.12 21.74
N GLN A 169 -13.23 8.53 22.22
CA GLN A 169 -13.42 7.07 22.18
C GLN A 169 -13.41 6.52 20.76
N LYS A 170 -14.03 7.23 19.79
CA LYS A 170 -13.97 6.86 18.38
C LYS A 170 -12.55 6.96 17.83
N GLN A 171 -11.81 8.03 18.15
CA GLN A 171 -10.43 8.23 17.73
C GLN A 171 -9.53 7.09 18.24
N GLU A 172 -9.68 6.69 19.51
CA GLU A 172 -8.96 5.55 20.08
C GLU A 172 -9.31 4.23 19.39
N ALA A 173 -10.59 4.00 19.10
CA ALA A 173 -11.04 2.78 18.42
C ALA A 173 -10.46 2.69 17.00
N LEU A 174 -10.45 3.79 16.26
CA LEU A 174 -9.81 3.87 14.93
C LEU A 174 -8.29 3.65 15.03
N GLY A 175 -7.64 4.19 16.07
CA GLY A 175 -6.22 3.94 16.34
C GLY A 175 -5.93 2.45 16.57
N ARG A 176 -6.73 1.78 17.40
CA ARG A 176 -6.60 0.31 17.60
C ARG A 176 -6.82 -0.47 16.30
N GLN A 177 -7.75 -0.05 15.45
CA GLN A 177 -7.96 -0.68 14.14
C GLN A 177 -6.75 -0.48 13.21
N GLN A 178 -6.15 0.71 13.22
CA GLN A 178 -4.94 1.00 12.45
C GLN A 178 -3.77 0.10 12.89
N ASP A 179 -3.58 -0.08 14.20
CA ASP A 179 -2.54 -0.97 14.73
C ASP A 179 -2.72 -2.42 14.29
N MET A 180 -3.96 -2.93 14.30
CA MET A 180 -4.24 -4.28 13.82
C MET A 180 -3.92 -4.45 12.33
N LEU A 181 -4.33 -3.48 11.50
CA LEU A 181 -4.04 -3.51 10.06
C LEU A 181 -2.54 -3.45 9.77
N SER A 182 -1.78 -2.66 10.53
CA SER A 182 -0.31 -2.60 10.43
C SER A 182 0.33 -3.95 10.76
N ARG A 183 -0.11 -4.62 11.84
CA ARG A 183 0.39 -5.96 12.19
C ARG A 183 0.08 -7.01 11.12
N GLU A 184 -1.10 -6.91 10.51
CA GLU A 184 -1.50 -7.78 9.40
C GLU A 184 -0.65 -7.52 8.15
N GLN A 185 -0.39 -6.26 7.81
CA GLN A 185 0.52 -5.84 6.73
C GLN A 185 1.92 -6.45 6.93
N ASP A 186 2.46 -6.38 8.15
CA ASP A 186 3.77 -6.94 8.48
C ASP A 186 3.80 -8.48 8.34
N ALA A 187 2.73 -9.16 8.76
CA ALA A 187 2.61 -10.60 8.63
C ALA A 187 2.56 -11.03 7.15
N LEU A 188 1.74 -10.35 6.34
CA LEU A 188 1.66 -10.60 4.89
C LEU A 188 2.99 -10.31 4.19
N SER A 189 3.73 -9.28 4.61
CA SER A 189 5.06 -8.96 4.07
C SER A 189 6.07 -10.10 4.32
N ARG A 190 6.12 -10.63 5.55
CA ARG A 190 6.96 -11.81 5.88
C ARG A 190 6.55 -13.04 5.08
N GLU A 191 5.25 -13.27 4.93
CA GLU A 191 4.72 -14.36 4.13
C GLU A 191 5.10 -14.21 2.65
N GLN A 192 5.04 -12.99 2.11
CA GLN A 192 5.46 -12.67 0.74
C GLN A 192 6.91 -13.06 0.47
N THR A 193 7.84 -12.71 1.37
CA THR A 193 9.25 -13.09 1.23
C THR A 193 9.42 -14.61 1.20
N ARG A 194 8.72 -15.34 2.10
CA ARG A 194 8.78 -16.81 2.15
C ARG A 194 8.22 -17.44 0.89
N ILE A 195 7.04 -17.00 0.44
CA ILE A 195 6.39 -17.50 -0.79
C ILE A 195 7.27 -17.22 -2.00
N ALA A 196 7.80 -16.00 -2.15
CA ALA A 196 8.65 -15.64 -3.28
C ALA A 196 9.90 -16.53 -3.38
N ALA A 197 10.57 -16.79 -2.24
CA ALA A 197 11.74 -17.67 -2.21
C ALA A 197 11.38 -19.13 -2.54
N GLN A 198 10.22 -19.62 -2.08
CA GLN A 198 9.72 -20.96 -2.40
C GLN A 198 9.36 -21.08 -3.88
N THR A 199 8.58 -20.14 -4.41
CA THR A 199 8.15 -20.08 -5.81
C THR A 199 9.34 -20.04 -6.75
N ASP A 200 10.39 -19.24 -6.48
CA ASP A 200 11.59 -19.18 -7.32
C ASP A 200 12.32 -20.54 -7.37
N ARG A 201 12.48 -21.23 -6.23
CA ARG A 201 13.11 -22.55 -6.18
C ARG A 201 12.29 -23.60 -6.95
N GLU A 202 10.99 -23.68 -6.68
CA GLU A 202 10.11 -24.68 -7.29
C GLU A 202 9.96 -24.44 -8.79
N LEU A 203 9.86 -23.17 -9.22
CA LEU A 203 9.77 -22.82 -10.64
C LEU A 203 11.04 -23.21 -11.39
N ARG A 204 12.22 -22.94 -10.83
CA ARG A 204 13.50 -23.37 -11.43
C ARG A 204 13.55 -24.89 -11.63
N ALA A 205 13.21 -25.65 -10.60
CA ALA A 205 13.17 -27.11 -10.68
C ALA A 205 12.18 -27.61 -11.75
N LEU A 206 11.00 -26.98 -11.84
CA LEU A 206 10.01 -27.29 -12.88
C LEU A 206 10.54 -27.02 -14.28
N ILE A 207 11.24 -25.91 -14.48
CA ILE A 207 11.82 -25.55 -15.79
C ILE A 207 12.93 -26.53 -16.17
N GLU A 208 13.82 -26.88 -15.25
CA GLU A 208 14.89 -27.85 -15.48
C GLU A 208 14.33 -29.23 -15.87
N GLU A 209 13.29 -29.68 -15.18
CA GLU A 209 12.55 -30.91 -15.52
C GLU A 209 11.92 -30.81 -16.91
N ALA A 210 11.24 -29.71 -17.21
CA ALA A 210 10.59 -29.52 -18.50
C ALA A 210 11.60 -29.50 -19.66
N VAL A 211 12.79 -28.91 -19.46
CA VAL A 211 13.88 -28.95 -20.45
C VAL A 211 14.41 -30.37 -20.62
N ARG A 212 14.71 -31.07 -19.51
CA ARG A 212 15.28 -32.42 -19.55
C ARG A 212 14.34 -33.47 -20.15
N SER A 213 13.04 -33.35 -19.90
CA SER A 213 12.00 -34.23 -20.45
C SER A 213 11.57 -33.88 -21.88
N GLY A 214 12.00 -32.71 -22.40
CA GLY A 214 11.60 -32.21 -23.71
C GLY A 214 10.24 -31.51 -23.76
N ALA A 215 9.56 -31.36 -22.62
CA ALA A 215 8.31 -30.60 -22.52
C ALA A 215 8.49 -29.09 -22.78
N ALA A 216 9.69 -28.57 -22.54
CA ALA A 216 10.06 -27.18 -22.84
C ALA A 216 10.69 -27.08 -24.23
N ARG A 217 9.97 -26.42 -25.15
CA ARG A 217 10.49 -26.14 -26.50
C ARG A 217 11.29 -24.83 -26.49
N ARG A 218 12.58 -24.92 -26.79
CA ARG A 218 13.43 -23.73 -26.98
C ARG A 218 12.96 -22.90 -28.17
N ILE A 219 12.96 -21.57 -28.03
CA ILE A 219 12.62 -20.62 -29.08
C ILE A 219 13.74 -19.56 -29.23
N GLY A 220 13.84 -18.98 -30.42
CA GLY A 220 14.85 -17.96 -30.78
C GLY A 220 14.57 -16.58 -30.19
#